data_AF-A0A219ACQ7-F1
#
_entry.id   AF-A0A219ACQ7-F1
#
_cell.length_a   1.000
_cell.length_b   1.000
_cell.length_c   1.000
_cell.angle_alpha   90.00
_cell.angle_beta   90.00
_cell.angle_gamma   90.00
#
_symmetry.space_group_name_H-M   'P 1'
#
loop_
_entity.id
_entity.type
_entity.pdbx_description
1 polymer ?
#
loop_
_entity_poly.entity_id
_entity_poly.type
_entity_poly.pdbx_seq_one_letter_code
_entity_poly.pdbx_strand_id
1 'polypeptide(L)'
;MDPADKRVKLKLADGTWQNLSGAAQVTNSILSAPSTIQENATEQVIIGSTSITPVQVPGILVHSDPNTAIILPKVPSPHLNIKNPSAGMIEYDSGEKMLALFNDTQWAFCKP
;
A
#
# COMPACT_ATOMS: atom_id res chain seq x y z
N MET A 1 4.79 3.08 -4.48
CA MET A 1 4.84 2.38 -5.79
C MET A 1 6.22 1.76 -5.91
N ASP A 2 6.36 0.62 -6.58
CA ASP A 2 7.67 0.02 -6.87
C ASP A 2 8.48 0.96 -7.79
N PRO A 3 9.68 1.42 -7.40
CA PRO A 3 10.47 2.36 -8.21
C PRO A 3 10.90 1.80 -9.57
N ALA A 4 11.03 0.48 -9.69
CA ALA A 4 11.52 -0.16 -10.91
C ALA A 4 10.45 -0.23 -12.00
N ASP A 5 9.21 -0.53 -11.64
CA ASP A 5 8.12 -0.72 -12.61
C ASP A 5 6.89 0.15 -12.39
N LYS A 6 6.94 1.02 -11.38
CA LYS A 6 5.92 2.03 -11.05
C LYS A 6 4.55 1.41 -10.84
N ARG A 7 4.49 0.19 -10.30
CA ARG A 7 3.24 -0.48 -9.94
C ARG A 7 3.14 -0.70 -8.45
N VAL A 8 1.90 -0.79 -7.97
CA VAL A 8 1.60 -1.30 -6.64
C VAL A 8 1.23 -2.76 -6.77
N LYS A 9 1.85 -3.61 -5.95
CA LYS A 9 1.68 -5.06 -5.99
C LYS A 9 1.38 -5.56 -4.59
N LEU A 10 0.51 -6.56 -4.51
CA LEU A 10 0.25 -7.32 -3.31
C LEU A 10 0.90 -8.69 -3.46
N LYS A 11 1.68 -9.11 -2.46
CA LYS A 11 2.15 -10.49 -2.40
C LYS A 11 1.10 -11.33 -1.71
N LEU A 12 0.58 -12.33 -2.41
CA LEU A 12 -0.41 -13.28 -1.88
C LEU A 12 0.28 -14.35 -1.02
N ALA A 13 -0.51 -15.07 -0.22
CA ALA A 13 -0.01 -16.11 0.68
C ALA A 13 0.65 -17.28 -0.07
N ASP A 14 0.29 -17.52 -1.32
CA ASP A 14 0.91 -18.51 -2.21
C ASP A 14 2.26 -18.03 -2.78
N GLY A 15 2.70 -16.83 -2.43
CA GLY A 15 3.95 -16.22 -2.88
C GLY A 15 3.86 -15.50 -4.22
N THR A 16 2.70 -15.49 -4.89
CA THR A 16 2.50 -14.78 -6.15
C THR A 16 2.30 -13.28 -5.94
N TRP A 17 2.67 -12.48 -6.95
CA TRP A 17 2.46 -11.04 -6.96
C TRP A 17 1.22 -10.69 -7.76
N GLN A 18 0.22 -10.09 -7.12
CA GLN A 18 -0.95 -9.53 -7.75
C GLN A 18 -0.73 -8.03 -8.00
N ASN A 19 -0.92 -7.57 -9.24
CA ASN A 19 -0.85 -6.16 -9.58
C ASN A 19 -2.13 -5.44 -9.11
N LEU A 20 -1.98 -4.44 -8.23
CA LEU A 20 -3.06 -3.62 -7.72
C LEU A 20 -3.21 -2.28 -8.43
N SER A 21 -2.41 -2.02 -9.46
CA SER A 21 -2.47 -0.75 -10.22
C SER A 21 -3.63 -0.72 -11.21
N GLY A 22 -4.32 -1.84 -11.43
CA GLY A 22 -5.46 -1.94 -12.36
C GLY A 22 -5.15 -1.39 -13.75
N ALA A 23 -6.11 -0.65 -14.31
CA ALA A 23 -5.97 0.11 -15.56
C ALA A 23 -5.44 1.54 -15.34
N ALA A 24 -5.13 1.94 -14.10
CA ALA A 24 -4.60 3.27 -13.83
C ALA A 24 -3.26 3.42 -14.55
N GLN A 25 -3.04 4.58 -15.17
CA GLN A 25 -1.79 4.82 -15.87
C GLN A 25 -0.61 4.73 -14.92
N VAL A 26 0.51 4.25 -15.45
CA VAL A 26 1.78 4.20 -14.75
C VAL A 26 2.30 5.63 -14.65
N THR A 27 1.99 6.32 -13.56
CA THR A 27 2.39 7.72 -13.37
C THR A 27 3.89 7.78 -13.02
N ASN A 28 4.57 8.84 -13.45
CA ASN A 28 5.96 9.10 -13.05
C ASN A 28 6.06 9.63 -11.61
N SER A 29 4.92 9.86 -10.96
CA SER A 29 4.85 10.31 -9.57
C SER A 29 5.06 9.11 -8.65
N ILE A 30 6.33 8.73 -8.56
CA ILE A 30 6.83 8.09 -7.35
C ILE A 30 6.52 9.08 -6.25
N LEU A 31 5.80 8.65 -5.20
CA LEU A 31 5.88 9.29 -3.88
C LEU A 31 7.36 9.64 -3.72
N SER A 32 7.69 10.92 -3.78
CA SER A 32 9.07 11.37 -3.70
C SER A 32 9.52 11.11 -2.27
N ALA A 33 9.91 9.86 -2.00
CA ALA A 33 10.85 9.59 -0.94
C ALA A 33 12.01 10.55 -1.22
N PRO A 34 12.39 11.42 -0.26
CA PRO A 34 13.52 12.31 -0.46
C PRO A 34 14.74 11.43 -0.76
N SER A 35 15.10 11.35 -2.04
CA SER A 35 16.05 10.38 -2.60
C SER A 35 17.49 10.65 -2.20
N THR A 36 17.71 11.64 -1.34
CA THR A 36 19.00 11.97 -0.72
C THR A 36 19.25 11.19 0.57
N ILE A 37 18.23 10.53 1.14
CA ILE A 37 18.36 9.74 2.36
C ILE A 37 18.40 8.25 1.99
N GLN A 38 19.53 7.61 2.26
CA GLN A 38 19.68 6.16 2.10
C GLN A 38 18.79 5.45 3.13
N GLU A 39 17.87 4.62 2.67
CA GLU A 39 17.08 3.76 3.56
C GLU A 39 18.01 2.79 4.29
N ASN A 40 17.86 2.70 5.61
CA ASN A 40 18.55 1.69 6.39
C ASN A 40 17.78 0.36 6.25
N ALA A 41 18.38 -0.60 5.56
CA ALA A 41 17.77 -1.91 5.27
C ALA A 41 17.51 -2.76 6.53
N THR A 42 18.02 -2.36 7.69
CA THR A 42 17.77 -3.05 8.97
C THR A 42 16.69 -2.39 9.82
N GLU A 43 16.25 -1.17 9.47
CA GLU A 43 15.20 -0.47 10.22
C GLU A 43 13.82 -1.01 9.86
N GLN A 44 12.98 -1.13 10.88
CA GLN A 44 11.61 -1.62 10.76
C GLN A 44 10.74 -0.98 11.84
N VAL A 45 9.50 -0.70 11.47
CA VAL A 45 8.43 -0.29 12.38
C VAL A 45 7.52 -1.48 12.60
N ILE A 46 7.57 -2.06 13.80
CA ILE A 46 6.69 -3.16 14.17
C ILE A 46 5.44 -2.62 14.86
N ILE A 47 4.27 -3.03 14.35
CA ILE A 47 2.97 -2.85 15.00
C ILE A 47 2.57 -4.22 15.53
N GLY A 48 2.57 -4.38 16.86
CA GLY A 48 2.28 -5.64 17.53
C GLY A 48 3.39 -6.09 18.48
N SER A 49 3.57 -7.40 18.64
CA SER A 49 4.63 -7.96 19.48
C SER A 49 6.02 -7.73 18.88
N THR A 50 6.99 -7.36 19.72
CA THR A 50 8.41 -7.18 19.34
C THR A 50 9.20 -8.48 19.39
N SER A 51 8.57 -9.62 19.72
CA SER A 51 9.24 -10.92 19.77
C SER A 51 9.47 -11.59 18.42
N ILE A 52 9.02 -10.97 17.32
CA ILE A 52 9.41 -11.36 15.95
C ILE A 52 10.80 -10.83 15.62
N THR A 53 11.67 -11.70 15.13
CA THR A 53 12.99 -11.29 14.63
C THR A 53 12.81 -10.61 13.27
N PRO A 54 13.41 -9.44 12.99
CA PRO A 54 13.35 -8.75 11.68
C PRO A 54 13.60 -9.66 10.47
N VAL A 55 14.44 -10.68 10.66
CA VAL A 55 14.81 -11.68 9.64
C VAL A 55 13.60 -12.51 9.15
N GLN A 56 12.55 -12.65 9.95
CA GLN A 56 11.39 -13.50 9.62
C GLN A 56 10.33 -12.80 8.76
N VAL A 57 10.27 -11.46 8.77
CA VAL A 57 9.29 -10.69 7.98
C VAL A 57 9.98 -9.45 7.39
N PRO A 58 10.50 -9.53 6.16
CA PRO A 58 11.16 -8.39 5.53
C PRO A 58 10.14 -7.28 5.20
N GLY A 59 10.37 -6.06 5.69
CA GLY A 59 9.56 -4.88 5.39
C GLY A 59 9.82 -3.70 6.32
N ILE A 60 9.50 -2.48 5.88
CA ILE A 60 9.67 -1.26 6.69
C ILE A 60 8.56 -1.09 7.74
N LEU A 61 7.36 -1.59 7.44
CA LEU A 61 6.23 -1.62 8.36
C LEU A 61 5.76 -3.06 8.46
N VAL A 62 5.87 -3.64 9.65
CA VAL A 62 5.58 -5.04 9.92
C VAL A 62 4.44 -5.12 10.93
N HIS A 63 3.34 -5.76 10.54
CA HIS A 63 2.27 -6.13 11.46
C HIS A 63 2.52 -7.54 11.98
N SER A 64 2.77 -7.70 13.27
CA SER A 64 3.32 -8.94 13.83
C SER A 64 2.34 -9.80 14.62
N ASP A 65 1.17 -9.26 14.95
CA ASP A 65 0.18 -9.95 15.75
C ASP A 65 -0.83 -10.70 14.85
N PRO A 66 -0.92 -12.05 14.95
CA PRO A 66 -1.80 -12.86 14.12
C PRO A 66 -3.30 -12.66 14.42
N ASN A 67 -3.65 -12.06 15.56
CA ASN A 67 -5.05 -11.86 15.97
C ASN A 67 -5.58 -10.47 15.64
N THR A 68 -4.75 -9.58 15.12
CA THR A 68 -5.14 -8.23 14.74
C THR A 68 -4.92 -8.00 13.26
N ALA A 69 -5.67 -7.05 12.71
CA ALA A 69 -5.58 -6.67 11.32
C ALA A 69 -5.64 -5.16 11.20
N ILE A 70 -4.99 -4.63 10.17
CA ILE A 70 -5.11 -3.23 9.81
C ILE A 70 -6.45 -3.05 9.10
N ILE A 71 -7.32 -2.23 9.69
CA ILE A 71 -8.57 -1.82 9.07
C ILE A 71 -8.28 -0.55 8.27
N LEU A 72 -8.47 -0.65 6.96
CA LEU A 72 -8.40 0.52 6.08
C LEU A 72 -9.56 1.48 6.38
N PRO A 73 -9.34 2.80 6.23
CA PRO A 73 -10.44 3.74 6.32
C PRO A 73 -11.47 3.43 5.23
N LYS A 74 -12.74 3.70 5.56
CA LYS A 74 -13.90 3.31 4.76
C LYS A 74 -14.57 4.54 4.22
N VAL A 75 -14.51 4.75 2.91
CA VAL A 75 -15.09 5.90 2.24
C VAL A 75 -15.89 5.41 1.04
N PRO A 76 -17.21 5.67 0.96
CA PRO A 76 -17.96 5.32 -0.24
C PRO A 76 -17.47 6.16 -1.41
N SER A 77 -17.25 5.56 -2.59
CA SER A 77 -16.83 6.27 -3.80
C SER A 77 -15.68 7.29 -3.54
N PRO A 78 -14.50 6.83 -3.14
CA PRO A 78 -13.39 7.70 -2.71
C PRO A 78 -12.97 8.69 -3.78
N HIS A 79 -13.10 8.33 -5.06
CA HIS A 79 -12.84 9.20 -6.21
C HIS A 79 -13.75 10.45 -6.30
N LEU A 80 -14.90 10.45 -5.64
CA LEU A 80 -15.81 11.62 -5.58
C LEU A 80 -15.70 12.37 -4.25
N ASN A 81 -15.47 11.63 -3.16
CA ASN A 81 -15.54 12.14 -1.80
C ASN A 81 -14.21 12.65 -1.25
N ILE A 82 -13.08 12.22 -1.82
CA ILE A 82 -11.75 12.72 -1.45
C ILE A 82 -11.30 13.72 -2.50
N LYS A 83 -11.32 15.01 -2.15
CA LYS A 83 -11.02 16.10 -3.09
C LYS A 83 -9.53 16.27 -3.37
N ASN A 84 -8.70 16.08 -2.35
CA ASN A 84 -7.24 16.23 -2.43
C ASN A 84 -6.54 14.97 -1.90
N PRO A 85 -6.63 13.84 -2.62
CA PRO A 85 -5.92 12.63 -2.22
C PRO A 85 -4.41 12.81 -2.36
N SER A 86 -3.64 12.26 -1.43
CA SER A 86 -2.18 12.20 -1.53
C SER A 86 -1.75 10.95 -2.29
N ALA A 87 -0.66 11.05 -3.06
CA ALA A 87 -0.04 9.89 -3.69
C ALA A 87 0.19 8.76 -2.68
N GLY A 88 -0.17 7.53 -3.03
CA GLY A 88 -0.07 6.35 -2.17
C GLY A 88 -1.17 6.20 -1.12
N MET A 89 -2.21 7.04 -1.15
CA MET A 89 -3.40 6.86 -0.31
C MET A 89 -4.12 5.54 -0.65
N ILE A 90 -4.52 4.81 0.39
CA ILE A 90 -5.21 3.51 0.31
C ILE A 90 -6.50 3.60 1.12
N GLU A 91 -7.62 3.28 0.48
CA GLU A 91 -8.95 3.38 1.05
C GLU A 91 -9.79 2.15 0.68
N TYR A 92 -10.74 1.79 1.54
CA TYR A 92 -11.75 0.79 1.22
C TYR A 92 -13.03 1.48 0.73
N ASP A 93 -13.42 1.25 -0.52
CA ASP A 93 -14.70 1.71 -1.05
C ASP A 93 -15.84 0.92 -0.42
N SER A 94 -16.57 1.54 0.51
CA SER A 94 -17.66 0.88 1.21
C SER A 94 -18.93 0.71 0.37
N GLY A 95 -19.06 1.43 -0.75
CA GLY A 95 -20.19 1.28 -1.67
C GLY A 95 -20.00 0.07 -2.58
N GLU A 96 -18.88 0.04 -3.28
CA GLU A 96 -18.55 -1.00 -4.26
C GLU A 96 -17.78 -2.20 -3.67
N LYS A 97 -17.42 -2.14 -2.38
CA LYS A 97 -16.72 -3.19 -1.62
C LYS A 97 -15.39 -3.60 -2.25
N MET A 98 -14.58 -2.62 -2.60
CA MET A 98 -13.30 -2.82 -3.30
C MET A 98 -12.19 -1.96 -2.72
N LEU A 99 -10.94 -2.36 -2.95
CA LEU A 99 -9.77 -1.58 -2.60
C LEU A 99 -9.59 -0.43 -3.59
N ALA A 100 -9.34 0.77 -3.08
CA ALA A 100 -9.07 1.97 -3.88
C ALA A 100 -7.67 2.50 -3.53
N LEU A 101 -6.86 2.74 -4.55
CA LEU A 101 -5.48 3.20 -4.41
C LEU A 101 -5.23 4.43 -5.27
N PHE A 102 -4.72 5.52 -4.69
CA PHE A 102 -4.43 6.73 -5.45
C PHE A 102 -2.95 6.83 -5.83
N ASN A 103 -2.65 7.00 -7.12
CA ASN A 103 -1.28 7.04 -7.64
C ASN A 103 -0.80 8.44 -8.03
N ASP A 104 -1.30 9.47 -7.35
CA ASP A 104 -1.09 10.91 -7.63
C ASP A 104 -1.95 11.49 -8.76
N THR A 105 -2.35 10.68 -9.74
CA THR A 105 -3.16 11.17 -10.87
C THR A 105 -4.54 10.49 -10.93
N GLN A 106 -4.60 9.20 -10.62
CA GLN A 106 -5.79 8.38 -10.82
C GLN A 106 -5.99 7.42 -9.65
N TRP A 107 -7.25 7.03 -9.46
CA TRP A 107 -7.63 5.95 -8.57
C TRP A 107 -7.59 4.61 -9.31
N ALA A 108 -6.88 3.64 -8.75
CA ALA A 108 -6.92 2.24 -9.13
C ALA A 108 -7.92 1.52 -8.22
N PHE A 109 -8.78 0.70 -8.80
CA PHE A 109 -9.79 -0.08 -8.08
C PHE A 109 -9.54 -1.57 -8.27
N CYS A 110 -9.43 -2.29 -7.17
CA CYS A 110 -9.18 -3.73 -7.16
C CYS A 110 -10.24 -4.45 -6.33
N LYS A 111 -10.93 -5.40 -6.98
CA LYS A 111 -11.74 -6.37 -6.26
C LYS A 111 -10.81 -7.48 -5.75
N PRO A 112 -10.92 -7.87 -4.46
CA PRO A 112 -10.28 -9.07 -3.96
C PRO A 112 -10.87 -10.33 -4.63
#